data_AF-A0AA88S272-F1
#
_entry.id   AF-A0AA88S272-F1
#
_cell.length_a   1.000
_cell.length_b   1.000
_cell.length_c   1.000
_cell.angle_alpha   90.00
_cell.angle_beta   90.00
_cell.angle_gamma   90.00
#
_symmetry.space_group_name_H-M   'P 1'
#
loop_
_entity.id
_entity.type
_entity.pdbx_description
1 polymer ?
#
loop_
_entity_poly.entity_id
_entity_poly.type
_entity_poly.pdbx_seq_one_letter_code
_entity_poly.pdbx_strand_id
1 'polypeptide(L)'
;MDSFRIRKYRDEDAEAVKEVFTIGMSEHVPSSFTHVLKQPLTQMILMVTFCALMTSSKSFLLPILAVTLLLAGARQAVVSMFNTYIETSLKKDLNNIGETYLKQKDSCFWVAESDGQVVGTVGCIPAERVSGCLELKRMSVRRSHRGMGIAKALCRTVADFTRDRGFMAVILYTSVVQIDAQKLYEHMGYVKTREFLVPELIARVTNFTLLDMLCPKDKPKLRKALYPHEYVFSQHTCRTRPGESSVITHRMIMVPEGRLRRTTWHLFKQEVPILLELEEGCGHRK
;
A
#
# COMPACT_ATOMS: atom_id res chain seq x y z
N MET A 1 8.67 11.71 -31.12
CA MET A 1 8.19 11.92 -29.74
C MET A 1 6.69 11.77 -29.82
N ASP A 2 6.14 10.66 -29.36
CA ASP A 2 4.70 10.45 -29.46
C ASP A 2 4.02 11.50 -28.58
N SER A 3 3.25 12.36 -29.23
CA SER A 3 2.63 13.53 -28.62
C SER A 3 1.39 13.05 -27.88
N PHE A 4 1.51 12.80 -26.58
CA PHE A 4 0.34 12.50 -25.75
C PHE A 4 -0.36 13.80 -25.30
N ARG A 5 -1.68 13.73 -25.10
CA ARG A 5 -2.50 14.81 -24.56
C ARG A 5 -3.24 14.35 -23.32
N ILE A 6 -3.25 15.17 -22.27
CA ILE A 6 -4.11 14.96 -21.10
C ILE A 6 -5.42 15.70 -21.33
N ARG A 7 -6.54 15.00 -21.12
CA ARG A 7 -7.89 15.58 -21.15
C ARG A 7 -8.77 14.97 -20.09
N LYS A 8 -9.91 15.62 -19.82
CA LYS A 8 -10.94 15.02 -18.96
C LYS A 8 -11.53 13.78 -19.62
N TYR A 9 -11.91 12.84 -18.77
CA TYR A 9 -12.66 11.64 -19.15
C TYR A 9 -13.95 11.98 -19.88
N ARG A 10 -14.33 11.10 -20.81
CA ARG A 10 -15.61 11.07 -21.52
C ARG A 10 -16.20 9.67 -21.42
N ASP A 11 -17.51 9.53 -21.54
CA ASP A 11 -18.17 8.22 -21.41
C ASP A 11 -17.72 7.19 -22.46
N GLU A 12 -17.25 7.65 -23.63
CA GLU A 12 -16.62 6.81 -24.65
C GLU A 12 -15.31 6.13 -24.18
N ASP A 13 -14.64 6.68 -23.16
CA ASP A 13 -13.38 6.14 -22.64
C ASP A 13 -13.60 4.98 -21.64
N ALA A 14 -14.85 4.68 -21.26
CA ALA A 14 -15.17 3.78 -20.15
C ALA A 14 -14.47 2.41 -20.25
N GLU A 15 -14.56 1.76 -21.41
CA GLU A 15 -13.93 0.45 -21.63
C GLU A 15 -12.40 0.55 -21.62
N ALA A 16 -11.84 1.56 -22.27
CA ALA A 16 -10.39 1.75 -22.34
C ALA A 16 -9.80 2.05 -20.95
N VAL A 17 -10.48 2.83 -20.12
CA VAL A 17 -10.06 3.11 -18.73
C VAL A 17 -10.07 1.83 -17.89
N LYS A 18 -11.14 1.03 -17.97
CA LYS A 18 -11.23 -0.25 -17.26
C LYS A 18 -10.14 -1.22 -17.70
N GLU A 19 -9.85 -1.28 -19.00
CA GLU A 19 -8.78 -2.10 -19.57
C GLU A 19 -7.40 -1.67 -19.05
N VAL A 20 -7.06 -0.38 -19.18
CA VAL A 20 -5.77 0.18 -18.74
C VAL A 20 -5.54 -0.03 -17.24
N PHE A 21 -6.59 0.09 -16.43
CA PHE A 21 -6.53 -0.21 -15.01
C PHE A 21 -6.34 -1.71 -14.73
N THR A 22 -7.14 -2.58 -15.36
CA THR A 22 -7.13 -4.03 -15.13
C THR A 22 -5.80 -4.66 -15.54
N ILE A 23 -5.28 -4.30 -16.72
CA ILE A 23 -3.98 -4.76 -17.21
C ILE A 23 -2.88 -4.24 -16.28
N GLY A 24 -2.91 -2.94 -15.94
CA GLY A 24 -1.91 -2.32 -15.07
C GLY A 24 -1.82 -2.99 -13.70
N MET A 25 -2.95 -3.37 -13.10
CA MET A 25 -2.96 -4.09 -11.83
C MET A 25 -2.44 -5.53 -11.96
N SER A 26 -2.80 -6.24 -13.04
CA SER A 26 -2.39 -7.63 -13.28
C SER A 26 -0.88 -7.79 -13.49
N GLU A 27 -0.20 -6.77 -14.00
CA GLU A 27 1.26 -6.77 -14.18
C GLU A 27 2.05 -6.93 -12.88
N HIS A 28 1.45 -6.62 -11.72
CA HIS A 28 2.10 -6.74 -10.43
C HIS A 28 1.98 -8.13 -9.80
N VAL A 29 1.20 -9.05 -10.39
CA VAL A 29 1.02 -10.42 -9.88
C VAL A 29 2.36 -11.17 -9.76
N PRO A 30 3.25 -11.22 -10.78
CA PRO A 30 4.52 -11.93 -10.66
C PRO A 30 5.42 -11.35 -9.58
N SER A 31 5.55 -10.01 -9.53
CA SER A 31 6.34 -9.32 -8.51
C SER A 31 5.82 -9.61 -7.11
N SER A 32 4.50 -9.62 -6.92
CA SER A 32 3.87 -9.96 -5.66
C SER A 32 4.09 -11.42 -5.28
N PHE A 33 3.98 -12.34 -6.24
CA PHE A 33 4.28 -13.75 -6.01
C PHE A 33 5.73 -13.96 -5.58
N THR A 34 6.70 -13.32 -6.26
CA THR A 34 8.10 -13.38 -5.82
C THR A 34 8.34 -12.76 -4.45
N HIS A 35 7.58 -11.71 -4.08
CA HIS A 35 7.64 -11.13 -2.75
C HIS A 35 7.15 -12.12 -1.69
N VAL A 36 6.01 -12.78 -1.93
CA VAL A 36 5.48 -13.84 -1.06
C VAL A 36 6.48 -14.97 -0.91
N LEU A 37 7.09 -15.45 -2.00
CA LEU A 37 8.09 -16.53 -1.93
C LEU A 37 9.32 -16.14 -1.12
N LYS A 38 9.73 -14.87 -1.12
CA LYS A 38 10.90 -14.40 -0.34
C LYS A 38 10.62 -14.25 1.15
N GLN A 39 9.36 -14.34 1.60
CA GLN A 39 9.04 -14.22 3.01
C GLN A 39 9.56 -15.43 3.82
N PRO A 40 10.15 -15.20 5.01
CA PRO A 40 10.74 -16.27 5.82
C PRO A 40 9.71 -17.32 6.23
N LEU A 41 8.47 -16.91 6.52
CA LEU A 41 7.38 -17.83 6.85
C LEU A 41 7.08 -18.78 5.68
N THR A 42 7.02 -18.27 4.46
CA THR A 42 6.78 -19.09 3.26
C THR A 42 7.94 -20.06 3.02
N GLN A 43 9.18 -19.62 3.17
CA GLN A 43 10.36 -20.50 3.08
C GLN A 43 10.37 -21.59 4.15
N MET A 44 9.99 -21.26 5.39
CA MET A 44 9.86 -22.24 6.47
C MET A 44 8.78 -23.27 6.17
N ILE A 45 7.60 -22.85 5.70
CA ILE A 45 6.51 -23.77 5.33
C ILE A 45 6.97 -24.72 4.23
N LEU A 46 7.58 -24.20 3.16
CA LEU A 46 8.08 -25.03 2.05
C LEU A 46 9.15 -26.03 2.51
N MET A 47 10.09 -25.58 3.34
CA MET A 47 11.15 -26.44 3.88
C MET A 47 10.59 -27.52 4.80
N VAL A 48 9.70 -27.16 5.74
CA VAL A 48 9.08 -28.12 6.67
C VAL A 48 8.25 -29.14 5.91
N THR A 49 7.43 -28.73 4.94
CA THR A 49 6.67 -29.65 4.09
C THR A 49 7.59 -30.60 3.34
N PHE A 50 8.68 -30.08 2.74
CA PHE A 50 9.63 -30.90 2.01
C PHE A 50 10.31 -31.92 2.92
N CYS A 51 10.88 -31.48 4.05
CA CYS A 51 11.58 -32.35 5.00
C CYS A 51 10.66 -33.41 5.62
N ALA A 52 9.44 -33.04 6.03
CA ALA A 52 8.49 -33.97 6.63
C ALA A 52 8.04 -35.06 5.65
N LEU A 53 7.81 -34.71 4.38
CA LEU A 53 7.45 -35.68 3.36
C LEU A 53 8.64 -36.56 2.97
N MET A 54 9.86 -36.01 2.94
CA MET A 54 11.09 -36.77 2.68
C MET A 54 11.37 -37.83 3.75
N THR A 55 11.11 -37.55 5.03
CA THR A 55 11.31 -38.52 6.12
C THR A 55 10.20 -39.58 6.16
N SER A 56 8.97 -39.21 5.81
CA SER A 56 7.83 -40.13 5.84
C SER A 56 7.72 -41.00 4.60
N SER A 57 8.12 -40.49 3.42
CA SER A 57 7.98 -41.20 2.17
C SER A 57 9.36 -41.64 1.66
N LYS A 58 9.52 -42.93 1.34
CA LYS A 58 10.73 -43.46 0.69
C LYS A 58 10.83 -43.02 -0.79
N SER A 59 10.22 -41.88 -1.15
CA SER A 59 10.04 -41.42 -2.52
C SER A 59 10.25 -39.92 -2.62
N PHE A 60 11.08 -39.50 -3.58
CA PHE A 60 11.36 -38.09 -3.87
C PHE A 60 10.22 -37.38 -4.61
N LEU A 61 9.31 -38.14 -5.24
CA LEU A 61 8.24 -37.56 -6.06
C LEU A 61 7.16 -36.87 -5.23
N LEU A 62 6.83 -37.42 -4.06
CA LEU A 62 5.77 -36.88 -3.20
C LEU A 62 6.10 -35.49 -2.64
N PRO A 63 7.30 -35.23 -2.08
CA PRO A 63 7.72 -33.89 -1.68
C PRO A 63 7.72 -32.89 -2.84
N ILE A 64 8.20 -33.28 -4.02
CA ILE A 64 8.24 -32.41 -5.20
C ILE A 64 6.82 -32.01 -5.63
N LEU A 65 5.90 -32.98 -5.70
CA LEU A 65 4.51 -32.72 -6.05
C LEU A 65 3.84 -31.80 -5.03
N ALA A 66 4.04 -32.07 -3.73
CA ALA A 66 3.47 -31.25 -2.66
C ALA A 66 3.97 -29.80 -2.71
N VAL A 67 5.28 -29.60 -2.87
CA VAL A 67 5.86 -28.25 -3.05
C VAL A 67 5.31 -27.56 -4.29
N THR A 68 5.17 -28.28 -5.40
CA THR A 68 4.60 -27.73 -6.64
C THR A 68 3.16 -27.27 -6.46
N LEU A 69 2.33 -28.08 -5.77
CA LEU A 69 0.95 -27.72 -5.45
C LEU A 69 0.86 -26.52 -4.51
N LEU A 70 1.74 -26.43 -3.50
CA LEU A 70 1.82 -25.27 -2.61
C LEU A 70 2.20 -23.99 -3.37
N LEU A 71 3.18 -24.06 -4.28
CA LEU A 71 3.56 -22.92 -5.11
C LEU A 71 2.44 -22.50 -6.06
N ALA A 72 1.74 -23.46 -6.67
CA ALA A 72 0.57 -23.20 -7.52
C ALA A 72 -0.56 -22.54 -6.72
N GLY A 73 -0.85 -23.04 -5.52
CA GLY A 73 -1.84 -22.47 -4.60
C GLY A 73 -1.47 -21.06 -4.16
N ALA A 74 -0.21 -20.81 -3.81
CA ALA A 74 0.28 -19.47 -3.47
C ALA A 74 0.16 -18.49 -4.65
N ARG A 75 0.50 -18.94 -5.87
CA ARG A 75 0.30 -18.13 -7.09
C ARG A 75 -1.18 -17.82 -7.31
N GLN A 76 -2.05 -18.80 -7.16
CA GLN A 76 -3.50 -18.62 -7.33
C GLN A 76 -4.08 -17.69 -6.27
N ALA A 77 -3.61 -17.74 -5.03
CA ALA A 77 -4.01 -16.82 -3.97
C ALA A 77 -3.63 -15.37 -4.30
N VAL A 78 -2.41 -15.13 -4.81
CA VAL A 78 -2.00 -13.79 -5.27
C VAL A 78 -2.88 -13.31 -6.43
N VAL A 79 -3.13 -14.17 -7.43
CA VAL A 79 -4.04 -13.84 -8.55
C VAL A 79 -5.44 -13.48 -8.02
N SER A 80 -5.98 -14.28 -7.11
CA SER A 80 -7.29 -14.03 -6.50
C SER A 80 -7.33 -12.68 -5.78
N MET A 81 -6.30 -12.33 -5.01
CA MET A 81 -6.21 -11.04 -4.30
C MET A 81 -6.28 -9.85 -5.28
N PHE A 82 -5.53 -9.92 -6.38
CA PHE A 82 -5.58 -8.87 -7.41
C PHE A 82 -6.93 -8.81 -8.11
N ASN A 83 -7.54 -9.96 -8.43
CA ASN A 83 -8.87 -10.00 -9.05
C ASN A 83 -9.93 -9.39 -8.14
N THR A 84 -9.94 -9.72 -6.84
CA THR A 84 -10.85 -9.12 -5.86
C THR A 84 -10.65 -7.61 -5.75
N TYR A 85 -9.40 -7.13 -5.76
CA TYR A 85 -9.12 -5.70 -5.76
C TYR A 85 -9.60 -5.00 -7.04
N ILE A 86 -9.39 -5.62 -8.21
CA ILE A 86 -9.84 -5.11 -9.50
C ILE A 86 -11.37 -5.04 -9.51
N GLU A 87 -12.08 -6.12 -9.19
CA GLU A 87 -13.54 -6.18 -9.16
C GLU A 87 -14.13 -5.16 -8.18
N THR A 88 -13.57 -5.06 -6.98
CA THR A 88 -13.99 -4.06 -5.98
C THR A 88 -13.82 -2.65 -6.52
N SER A 89 -12.72 -2.40 -7.22
CA SER A 89 -12.43 -1.11 -7.84
C SER A 89 -13.42 -0.80 -8.97
N LEU A 90 -13.64 -1.74 -9.89
CA LEU A 90 -14.63 -1.61 -10.96
C LEU A 90 -16.01 -1.30 -10.40
N LYS A 91 -16.46 -2.08 -9.41
CA LYS A 91 -17.78 -1.89 -8.78
C LYS A 91 -17.90 -0.57 -8.02
N LYS A 92 -16.85 -0.16 -7.29
CA LYS A 92 -16.90 1.01 -6.41
C LYS A 92 -16.89 2.33 -7.19
N ASP A 93 -16.08 2.45 -8.23
CA ASP A 93 -15.91 3.74 -8.93
C ASP A 93 -15.78 3.67 -10.45
N LEU A 94 -15.04 2.71 -11.01
CA LEU A 94 -14.77 2.71 -12.47
C LEU A 94 -15.97 2.29 -13.34
N ASN A 95 -16.98 1.60 -12.80
CA ASN A 95 -18.22 1.32 -13.54
C ASN A 95 -19.13 2.56 -13.63
N ASN A 96 -18.91 3.59 -12.79
CA ASN A 96 -19.74 4.78 -12.71
C ASN A 96 -18.87 6.04 -12.59
N ILE A 97 -17.90 6.20 -13.50
CA ILE A 97 -16.91 7.30 -13.44
C ILE A 97 -17.61 8.67 -13.46
N GLY A 98 -18.62 8.85 -14.32
CA GLY A 98 -19.40 10.09 -14.40
C GLY A 98 -20.01 10.49 -13.05
N GLU A 99 -20.68 9.54 -12.39
CA GLU A 99 -21.31 9.74 -11.08
C GLU A 99 -20.28 10.03 -9.98
N THR A 100 -19.17 9.27 -9.96
CA THR A 100 -18.20 9.33 -8.86
C THR A 100 -17.25 10.52 -8.99
N TYR A 101 -16.80 10.83 -10.20
CA TYR A 101 -15.71 11.79 -10.43
C TYR A 101 -16.11 13.06 -11.16
N LEU A 102 -17.26 13.11 -11.86
CA LEU A 102 -17.63 14.28 -12.68
C LEU A 102 -18.77 15.10 -12.09
N LYS A 103 -19.65 14.50 -11.27
CA LYS A 103 -20.77 15.23 -10.66
C LYS A 103 -20.38 16.12 -9.49
N GLN A 104 -19.39 15.71 -8.69
CA GLN A 104 -19.02 16.48 -7.50
C GLN A 104 -18.05 17.59 -7.85
N LYS A 105 -18.18 18.73 -7.15
CA LYS A 105 -17.40 19.93 -7.44
C LYS A 105 -15.89 19.68 -7.32
N ASP A 106 -15.45 18.95 -6.30
CA ASP A 106 -14.03 18.79 -5.96
C ASP A 106 -13.48 17.41 -6.32
N SER A 107 -14.05 16.79 -7.36
CA SER A 107 -13.53 15.58 -8.00
C SER A 107 -13.32 15.77 -9.50
N CYS A 108 -12.46 14.94 -10.09
CA CYS A 108 -12.28 14.86 -11.53
C CYS A 108 -11.62 13.55 -11.93
N PHE A 109 -11.73 13.20 -13.22
CA PHE A 109 -11.03 12.08 -13.82
C PHE A 109 -10.43 12.51 -15.16
N TRP A 110 -9.17 12.15 -15.39
CA TRP A 110 -8.43 12.45 -16.60
C TRP A 110 -7.89 11.19 -17.25
N VAL A 111 -7.77 11.29 -18.57
CA VAL A 111 -7.11 10.30 -19.40
C VAL A 111 -5.94 10.96 -20.14
N ALA A 112 -4.87 10.19 -20.31
CA ALA A 112 -3.82 10.50 -21.26
C ALA A 112 -4.11 9.75 -22.55
N GLU A 113 -4.19 10.49 -23.65
CA GLU A 113 -4.46 9.98 -24.98
C GLU A 113 -3.19 10.09 -25.84
N SER A 114 -2.85 9.02 -26.56
CA SER A 114 -1.82 9.01 -27.60
C SER A 114 -2.39 8.28 -28.82
N ASP A 115 -2.25 8.87 -30.00
CA ASP A 115 -2.73 8.29 -31.27
C ASP A 115 -4.21 7.85 -31.23
N GLY A 116 -5.06 8.68 -30.61
CA GLY A 116 -6.49 8.40 -30.45
C GLY A 116 -6.84 7.34 -29.41
N GLN A 117 -5.85 6.79 -28.68
CA GLN A 117 -6.05 5.74 -27.69
C GLN A 117 -5.78 6.23 -26.28
N VAL A 118 -6.60 5.81 -25.32
CA VAL A 118 -6.34 6.02 -23.89
C VAL A 118 -5.18 5.13 -23.47
N VAL A 119 -4.08 5.77 -23.08
CA VAL A 119 -2.83 5.12 -22.67
C VAL A 119 -2.51 5.32 -21.19
N GLY A 120 -3.24 6.20 -20.50
CA GLY A 120 -3.10 6.38 -19.06
C GLY A 120 -4.31 7.05 -18.43
N THR A 121 -4.43 6.92 -17.12
CA THR A 121 -5.62 7.35 -16.36
C THR A 121 -5.20 7.91 -15.01
N VAL A 122 -5.98 8.86 -14.48
CA VAL A 122 -5.91 9.28 -13.07
C VAL A 122 -7.25 9.90 -12.66
N GLY A 123 -7.69 9.64 -11.43
CA GLY A 123 -8.82 10.29 -10.80
C GLY A 123 -8.40 11.00 -9.51
N CYS A 124 -9.20 11.98 -9.08
CA CYS A 124 -9.10 12.53 -7.74
C CYS A 124 -10.47 12.82 -7.12
N ILE A 125 -10.57 12.63 -5.80
CA ILE A 125 -11.75 12.93 -4.98
C ILE A 125 -11.31 13.54 -3.65
N PRO A 126 -12.19 14.23 -2.89
CA PRO A 126 -11.88 14.63 -1.53
C PRO A 126 -11.50 13.44 -0.65
N ALA A 127 -10.42 13.56 0.13
CA ALA A 127 -9.94 12.50 0.99
C ALA A 127 -10.88 12.27 2.18
N GLU A 128 -11.39 11.04 2.32
CA GLU A 128 -12.31 10.69 3.43
C GLU A 128 -11.63 10.78 4.81
N ARG A 129 -10.34 10.43 4.89
CA ARG A 129 -9.61 10.29 6.16
C ARG A 129 -8.81 11.53 6.57
N VAL A 130 -8.60 12.46 5.63
CA VAL A 130 -7.70 13.60 5.82
C VAL A 130 -8.37 14.84 5.25
N SER A 131 -9.01 15.61 6.14
CA SER A 131 -9.71 16.83 5.75
C SER A 131 -8.76 17.83 5.07
N GLY A 132 -9.27 18.55 4.06
CA GLY A 132 -8.50 19.54 3.30
C GLY A 132 -7.52 18.95 2.28
N CYS A 133 -7.55 17.64 2.03
CA CYS A 133 -6.73 16.98 0.99
C CYS A 133 -7.60 16.34 -0.12
N LEU A 134 -7.03 16.23 -1.32
CA LEU A 134 -7.56 15.36 -2.37
C LEU A 134 -6.81 14.02 -2.39
N GLU A 135 -7.52 12.93 -2.61
CA GLU A 135 -6.95 11.61 -2.84
C GLU A 135 -6.78 11.36 -4.33
N LEU A 136 -5.56 11.09 -4.78
CA LEU A 136 -5.24 10.62 -6.12
C LEU A 136 -5.51 9.11 -6.21
N LYS A 137 -6.33 8.73 -7.18
CA LYS A 137 -6.79 7.35 -7.42
C LYS A 137 -6.55 6.94 -8.86
N ARG A 138 -6.57 5.64 -9.11
CA ARG A 138 -6.62 5.04 -10.46
C ARG A 138 -5.50 5.51 -11.40
N MET A 139 -4.33 5.81 -10.85
CA MET A 139 -3.13 6.07 -11.63
C MET A 139 -2.69 4.78 -12.33
N SER A 140 -2.77 4.76 -13.66
CA SER A 140 -2.25 3.66 -14.48
C SER A 140 -1.76 4.23 -15.81
N VAL A 141 -0.70 3.62 -16.37
CA VAL A 141 -0.19 3.92 -17.71
C VAL A 141 0.14 2.58 -18.38
N ARG A 142 -0.32 2.40 -19.63
CA ARG A 142 -0.02 1.25 -20.48
C ARG A 142 1.48 1.03 -20.51
N ARG A 143 1.91 -0.23 -20.37
CA ARG A 143 3.33 -0.58 -20.32
C ARG A 143 4.14 -0.06 -21.52
N SER A 144 3.55 -0.08 -22.71
CA SER A 144 4.16 0.44 -23.95
C SER A 144 4.42 1.94 -23.94
N HIS A 145 3.78 2.70 -23.04
CA HIS A 145 3.87 4.16 -22.97
C HIS A 145 4.54 4.65 -21.66
N ARG A 146 5.17 3.74 -20.91
CA ARG A 146 5.95 4.10 -19.71
C ARG A 146 7.29 4.72 -20.12
N GLY A 147 7.86 5.51 -19.22
CA GLY A 147 9.12 6.25 -19.48
C GLY A 147 8.95 7.52 -20.33
N MET A 148 7.76 7.77 -20.89
CA MET A 148 7.47 8.92 -21.75
C MET A 148 6.99 10.17 -20.98
N GLY A 149 7.03 10.14 -19.64
CA GLY A 149 6.59 11.26 -18.80
C GLY A 149 5.08 11.38 -18.59
N ILE A 150 4.25 10.49 -19.15
CA ILE A 150 2.78 10.51 -19.02
C ILE A 150 2.33 10.52 -17.56
N ALA A 151 2.84 9.60 -16.73
CA ALA A 151 2.46 9.53 -15.32
C ALA A 151 2.85 10.81 -14.54
N LYS A 152 3.99 11.43 -14.88
CA LYS A 152 4.40 12.71 -14.30
C LYS A 152 3.44 13.83 -14.69
N ALA A 153 3.03 13.86 -15.96
CA ALA A 153 2.07 14.85 -16.45
C ALA A 153 0.69 14.67 -15.79
N LEU A 154 0.20 13.43 -15.63
CA LEU A 154 -1.04 13.13 -14.91
C LEU A 154 -0.96 13.56 -13.42
N CYS A 155 0.16 13.28 -12.74
CA CYS A 155 0.38 13.77 -11.37
C CYS A 155 0.33 15.29 -11.27
N ARG A 156 0.93 16.01 -12.24
CA ARG A 156 0.89 17.48 -12.29
C ARG A 156 -0.54 17.98 -12.48
N THR A 157 -1.31 17.36 -13.39
CA THR A 157 -2.72 17.71 -13.59
C THR A 157 -3.53 17.63 -12.30
N VAL A 158 -3.34 16.57 -11.49
CA VAL A 158 -4.02 16.45 -10.18
C VAL A 158 -3.51 17.50 -9.19
N ALA A 159 -2.20 17.76 -9.15
CA ALA A 159 -1.63 18.76 -8.25
C ALA A 159 -2.11 20.19 -8.59
N ASP A 160 -2.20 20.52 -9.87
CA ASP A 160 -2.72 21.80 -10.36
C ASP A 160 -4.21 21.93 -10.03
N PHE A 161 -5.01 20.90 -10.29
CA PHE A 161 -6.42 20.88 -9.88
C PHE A 161 -6.58 21.06 -8.36
N THR A 162 -5.75 20.39 -7.56
CA THR A 162 -5.75 20.52 -6.10
C THR A 162 -5.46 21.96 -5.67
N ARG A 163 -4.51 22.62 -6.34
CA ARG A 163 -4.15 24.03 -6.09
C ARG A 163 -5.31 24.95 -6.42
N ASP A 164 -5.91 24.78 -7.60
CA ASP A 164 -7.00 25.61 -8.11
C ASP A 164 -8.26 25.51 -7.24
N ARG A 165 -8.48 24.35 -6.62
CA ARG A 165 -9.57 24.10 -5.69
C ARG A 165 -9.30 24.54 -4.25
N GLY A 166 -8.11 25.07 -3.96
CA GLY A 166 -7.74 25.55 -2.62
C GLY A 166 -7.42 24.45 -1.62
N PHE A 167 -7.25 23.19 -2.06
CA PHE A 167 -6.85 22.10 -1.18
C PHE A 167 -5.37 22.24 -0.78
N MET A 168 -5.06 21.65 0.38
CA MET A 168 -3.77 21.80 1.04
C MET A 168 -2.72 20.84 0.48
N ALA A 169 -3.13 19.64 0.10
CA ALA A 169 -2.23 18.58 -0.35
C ALA A 169 -2.96 17.50 -1.14
N VAL A 170 -2.17 16.66 -1.81
CA VAL A 170 -2.63 15.42 -2.44
C VAL A 170 -2.14 14.23 -1.63
N ILE A 171 -3.04 13.32 -1.28
CA ILE A 171 -2.71 12.02 -0.70
C ILE A 171 -2.88 10.91 -1.73
N LEU A 172 -2.16 9.81 -1.56
CA LEU A 172 -2.37 8.58 -2.32
C LEU A 172 -1.98 7.35 -1.51
N TYR A 173 -2.46 6.20 -1.97
CA TYR A 173 -2.11 4.89 -1.43
C TYR A 173 -1.44 4.06 -2.53
N THR A 174 -0.31 3.43 -2.23
CA THR A 174 0.37 2.48 -3.14
C THR A 174 0.86 1.27 -2.37
N SER A 175 1.20 0.16 -3.03
CA SER A 175 1.77 -1.01 -2.34
C SER A 175 3.30 -0.99 -2.34
N VAL A 176 3.90 -1.61 -1.32
CA VAL A 176 5.35 -1.88 -1.25
C VAL A 176 5.90 -2.62 -2.46
N VAL A 177 5.08 -3.39 -3.19
CA VAL A 177 5.52 -4.12 -4.40
C VAL A 177 5.54 -3.24 -5.66
N GLN A 178 4.93 -2.05 -5.62
CA GLN A 178 4.84 -1.12 -6.76
C GLN A 178 6.03 -0.15 -6.78
N ILE A 179 7.24 -0.68 -6.94
CA ILE A 179 8.49 0.09 -6.82
C ILE A 179 8.56 1.27 -7.81
N ASP A 180 8.12 1.08 -9.05
CA ASP A 180 8.13 2.15 -10.07
C ASP A 180 7.18 3.30 -9.71
N ALA A 181 6.01 2.97 -9.16
CA ALA A 181 5.06 3.97 -8.68
C ALA A 181 5.63 4.73 -7.48
N GLN A 182 6.28 4.05 -6.53
CA GLN A 182 6.93 4.71 -5.40
C GLN A 182 8.00 5.71 -5.85
N LYS A 183 8.90 5.30 -6.75
CA LYS A 183 9.94 6.18 -7.31
C LYS A 183 9.35 7.37 -8.06
N LEU A 184 8.26 7.15 -8.82
CA LEU A 184 7.53 8.22 -9.48
C LEU A 184 7.02 9.24 -8.46
N TYR A 185 6.34 8.79 -7.40
CA TYR A 185 5.76 9.66 -6.39
C TYR A 185 6.84 10.41 -5.60
N GLU A 186 7.90 9.73 -5.17
CA GLU A 186 9.06 10.36 -4.52
C GLU A 186 9.67 11.45 -5.41
N HIS A 187 9.86 11.18 -6.71
CA HIS A 187 10.36 12.17 -7.68
C HIS A 187 9.39 13.34 -7.91
N MET A 188 8.09 13.11 -7.72
CA MET A 188 7.05 14.14 -7.78
C MET A 188 6.91 14.91 -6.45
N GLY A 189 7.75 14.64 -5.44
CA GLY A 189 7.77 15.34 -4.15
C GLY A 189 6.83 14.75 -3.10
N TYR A 190 6.27 13.56 -3.33
CA TYR A 190 5.49 12.86 -2.31
C TYR A 190 6.42 12.26 -1.25
N VAL A 191 5.98 12.32 0.00
CA VAL A 191 6.68 11.76 1.15
C VAL A 191 5.82 10.66 1.77
N LYS A 192 6.44 9.52 2.10
CA LYS A 192 5.79 8.42 2.83
C LYS A 192 5.41 8.89 4.24
N THR A 193 4.13 8.82 4.58
CA THR A 193 3.62 9.28 5.88
C THR A 193 3.31 8.13 6.80
N ARG A 194 2.72 7.03 6.30
CA ARG A 194 2.35 5.86 7.09
C ARG A 194 2.44 4.57 6.28
N GLU A 195 2.62 3.48 7.00
CA GLU A 195 2.54 2.12 6.47
C GLU A 195 1.39 1.41 7.17
N PHE A 196 0.41 0.93 6.40
CA PHE A 196 -0.74 0.21 6.95
C PHE A 196 -0.85 -1.18 6.33
N LEU A 197 -1.03 -2.18 7.20
CA LEU A 197 -1.34 -3.54 6.80
C LEU A 197 -2.80 -3.57 6.33
N VAL A 198 -3.03 -4.11 5.14
CA VAL A 198 -4.41 -4.37 4.68
C VAL A 198 -5.04 -5.37 5.68
N PRO A 199 -6.30 -5.16 6.14
CA PRO A 199 -6.88 -5.95 7.24
C PRO A 199 -6.98 -7.46 6.97
N GLU A 200 -6.88 -7.90 5.72
CA GLU A 200 -6.96 -9.31 5.37
C GLU A 200 -5.80 -10.11 5.97
N LEU A 201 -6.13 -11.26 6.57
CA LEU A 201 -5.19 -12.22 7.14
C LEU A 201 -4.05 -12.55 6.17
N ILE A 202 -4.35 -12.59 4.86
CA ILE A 202 -3.39 -12.86 3.78
C ILE A 202 -2.37 -11.72 3.63
N ALA A 203 -2.78 -10.45 3.73
CA ALA A 203 -1.86 -9.31 3.64
C ALA A 203 -0.93 -9.22 4.85
N ARG A 204 -1.42 -9.62 6.05
CA ARG A 204 -0.58 -9.76 7.26
C ARG A 204 0.45 -10.88 7.14
N VAL A 205 0.07 -12.02 6.58
CA VAL A 205 0.96 -13.17 6.36
C VAL A 205 1.99 -12.89 5.25
N THR A 206 1.62 -12.08 4.26
CA THR A 206 2.48 -11.76 3.10
C THR A 206 3.28 -10.45 3.23
N ASN A 207 3.11 -9.73 4.35
CA ASN A 207 3.67 -8.39 4.58
C ASN A 207 3.37 -7.42 3.43
N PHE A 208 2.19 -7.56 2.81
CA PHE A 208 1.74 -6.68 1.73
C PHE A 208 1.20 -5.39 2.34
N THR A 209 2.08 -4.41 2.46
CA THR A 209 1.78 -3.13 3.11
C THR A 209 1.37 -2.08 2.09
N LEU A 210 0.34 -1.30 2.42
CA LEU A 210 0.02 -0.08 1.70
C LEU A 210 0.78 1.09 2.32
N LEU A 211 1.36 1.91 1.46
CA LEU A 211 2.09 3.13 1.76
C LEU A 211 1.17 4.31 1.52
N ASP A 212 0.93 5.08 2.57
CA ASP A 212 0.31 6.39 2.49
C ASP A 212 1.38 7.39 2.07
N MET A 213 1.13 8.14 1.00
CA MET A 213 2.00 9.23 0.61
C MET A 213 1.24 10.54 0.54
N LEU A 214 1.89 11.60 1.01
CA LEU A 214 1.39 12.96 0.98
C LEU A 214 2.36 13.81 0.15
N CYS A 215 1.84 14.58 -0.79
CA CYS A 215 2.57 15.68 -1.41
C CYS A 215 2.13 17.00 -0.73
N PRO A 216 2.86 17.46 0.30
CA PRO A 216 2.50 18.69 1.00
C PRO A 216 2.75 19.90 0.11
N LYS A 217 1.84 20.88 0.12
CA LYS A 217 2.20 22.26 -0.25
C LYS A 217 3.26 22.77 0.72
N ASP A 218 4.41 23.15 0.18
CA ASP A 218 5.40 24.12 0.68
C ASP A 218 5.86 24.14 2.15
N LYS A 219 5.41 23.29 3.09
CA LYS A 219 5.83 23.39 4.50
C LYS A 219 5.90 22.05 5.27
N PRO A 220 7.03 21.76 5.95
CA PRO A 220 7.17 20.67 6.93
C PRO A 220 6.13 20.69 8.06
N LYS A 221 5.59 21.87 8.38
CA LYS A 221 4.59 22.08 9.45
C LYS A 221 3.22 21.45 9.13
N LEU A 222 2.90 21.27 7.84
CA LEU A 222 1.63 20.69 7.39
C LEU A 222 1.53 19.20 7.77
N ARG A 223 2.65 18.47 7.71
CA ARG A 223 2.73 17.05 8.10
C ARG A 223 2.31 16.84 9.56
N LYS A 224 2.80 17.70 10.47
CA LYS A 224 2.42 17.66 11.90
C LYS A 224 0.97 18.08 12.15
N ALA A 225 0.40 18.95 11.32
CA ALA A 225 -0.99 19.39 11.44
C ALA A 225 -2.00 18.34 10.92
N LEU A 226 -1.67 17.66 9.82
CA LEU A 226 -2.52 16.60 9.22
C LEU A 226 -2.44 15.29 10.01
N TYR A 227 -1.34 15.06 10.72
CA TYR A 227 -1.12 13.86 11.53
C TYR A 227 -0.56 14.23 12.92
N PRO A 228 -1.38 14.81 13.82
CA PRO A 228 -0.91 15.28 15.14
C PRO A 228 -0.51 14.15 16.10
N HIS A 229 -0.92 12.90 15.82
CA HIS A 229 -0.46 11.71 16.52
C HIS A 229 0.60 10.99 15.67
N GLU A 230 1.84 11.50 15.69
CA GLU A 230 3.01 10.74 15.24
C GLU A 230 3.31 9.65 16.29
N TYR A 231 3.31 8.38 15.87
CA TYR A 231 4.06 7.34 16.55
C TYR A 231 5.46 7.39 15.97
N VAL A 232 6.39 7.98 16.73
CA VAL A 232 7.79 8.12 16.30
C VAL A 232 8.49 6.77 16.42
N PHE A 233 9.10 6.32 15.33
CA PHE A 233 10.06 5.22 15.35
C PHE A 233 11.35 5.70 16.03
N SER A 234 11.47 5.48 17.33
CA SER A 234 12.71 5.73 18.06
C SER A 234 13.57 4.46 18.05
N GLN A 235 14.65 4.45 17.28
CA GLN A 235 15.72 3.47 17.50
C GLN A 235 16.46 3.83 18.79
N HIS A 236 16.07 3.23 19.90
CA HIS A 236 16.87 3.27 21.10
C HIS A 236 17.97 2.20 21.01
N THR A 237 19.17 2.57 20.56
CA THR A 237 20.38 1.80 20.85
C THR A 237 20.65 1.91 22.34
N CYS A 238 20.33 0.87 23.10
CA CYS A 238 20.73 0.77 24.49
C CYS A 238 22.26 0.57 24.52
N ARG A 239 23.01 1.57 25.01
CA ARG A 239 24.45 1.39 25.30
C ARG A 239 24.56 0.46 26.50
N THR A 240 24.98 -0.78 26.27
CA THR A 240 25.40 -1.67 27.35
C THR A 240 26.79 -1.27 27.85
N ARG A 241 27.05 -1.46 29.16
CA ARG A 241 28.38 -1.30 29.75
C ARG A 241 29.30 -2.43 29.27
N PRO A 242 30.63 -2.24 29.26
CA PRO A 242 31.55 -3.28 28.81
C PRO A 242 31.45 -4.50 29.74
N GLY A 243 31.05 -5.66 29.22
CA GLY A 243 31.12 -6.94 29.93
C GLY A 243 29.85 -7.80 29.95
N GLU A 244 28.70 -7.34 29.49
CA GLU A 244 27.46 -8.15 29.46
C GLU A 244 27.02 -8.51 28.04
N SER A 245 27.00 -9.81 27.74
CA SER A 245 26.37 -10.37 26.54
C SER A 245 24.84 -10.30 26.69
N SER A 246 24.15 -9.54 25.84
CA SER A 246 22.69 -9.53 25.80
C SER A 246 22.17 -9.64 24.36
N VAL A 247 21.19 -10.53 24.21
CA VAL A 247 20.45 -10.81 22.97
C VAL A 247 19.52 -9.63 22.67
N ILE A 248 19.66 -9.04 21.49
CA ILE A 248 18.83 -7.91 21.06
C ILE A 248 17.47 -8.43 20.56
N THR A 249 16.49 -8.48 21.44
CA THR A 249 15.10 -8.72 21.04
C THR A 249 14.48 -7.39 20.58
N HIS A 250 14.23 -7.24 19.27
CA HIS A 250 13.49 -6.09 18.73
C HIS A 250 12.01 -6.24 19.12
N ARG A 251 11.58 -5.67 20.26
CA ARG A 251 10.16 -5.59 20.64
C ARG A 251 9.64 -4.21 20.27
N MET A 252 8.67 -4.18 19.35
CA MET A 252 8.01 -2.96 18.88
C MET A 252 7.05 -2.45 19.96
N ILE A 253 7.34 -1.29 20.57
CA ILE A 253 6.44 -0.65 21.55
C ILE A 253 6.05 0.72 21.00
N MET A 254 4.75 0.90 20.78
CA MET A 254 4.13 2.16 20.36
C MET A 254 3.89 3.03 21.59
N VAL A 255 4.50 4.20 21.69
CA VAL A 255 4.26 5.15 22.80
C VAL A 255 4.02 6.56 22.23
N PRO A 256 2.96 7.27 22.66
CA PRO A 256 2.72 8.66 22.27
C PRO A 256 3.71 9.64 22.93
N GLU A 257 4.19 10.63 22.16
CA GLU A 257 5.31 11.53 22.50
C GLU A 257 5.02 12.56 23.61
N GLY A 258 3.92 12.42 24.36
CA GLY A 258 3.50 13.38 25.39
C GLY A 258 3.42 12.84 26.82
N ARG A 259 3.75 11.58 27.09
CA ARG A 259 3.53 10.98 28.42
C ARG A 259 4.67 10.08 28.90
N LEU A 260 5.87 10.66 29.00
CA LEU A 260 6.94 10.15 29.89
C LEU A 260 6.78 10.74 31.30
N ARG A 261 5.66 10.48 31.95
CA ARG A 261 5.60 10.48 33.43
C ARG A 261 4.87 9.23 33.86
N ARG A 262 5.54 8.45 34.72
CA ARG A 262 4.97 7.31 35.46
C ARG A 262 3.66 7.76 36.09
N THR A 263 2.72 6.82 36.23
CA THR A 263 1.39 6.94 36.86
C THR A 263 0.29 7.50 35.97
N THR A 264 -0.41 6.62 35.24
CA THR A 264 -1.88 6.55 35.13
C THR A 264 -2.27 5.44 34.15
N TRP A 265 -2.12 4.17 34.59
CA TRP A 265 -2.56 3.00 33.81
C TRP A 265 -4.07 2.70 33.94
N HIS A 266 -4.77 3.34 34.88
CA HIS A 266 -6.16 3.00 35.20
C HIS A 266 -7.24 3.70 34.36
N LEU A 267 -6.90 4.69 33.53
CA LEU A 267 -7.88 5.45 32.74
C LEU A 267 -7.92 5.07 31.25
N PHE A 268 -7.08 4.14 30.79
CA PHE A 268 -7.04 3.74 29.37
C PHE A 268 -7.97 2.55 29.03
N LYS A 269 -8.76 2.07 30.00
CA LYS A 269 -9.58 0.85 29.86
C LYS A 269 -10.95 1.08 29.19
N GLN A 270 -11.29 2.30 28.79
CA GLN A 270 -12.68 2.63 28.40
C GLN A 270 -12.90 3.12 26.95
N GLU A 271 -11.87 3.39 26.14
CA GLU A 271 -12.07 3.95 24.78
C GLU A 271 -11.55 3.11 23.61
N VAL A 272 -11.03 1.90 23.86
CA VAL A 272 -10.63 0.98 22.78
C VAL A 272 -11.02 -0.45 23.15
N PRO A 273 -12.24 -0.91 22.83
CA PRO A 273 -12.52 -2.34 22.84
C PRO A 273 -11.85 -2.94 21.61
N ILE A 274 -11.22 -4.11 21.78
CA ILE A 274 -10.45 -4.89 20.78
C ILE A 274 -8.94 -4.60 20.81
N LEU A 275 -8.29 -4.99 21.91
CA LEU A 275 -6.94 -5.58 21.91
C LEU A 275 -6.55 -6.00 23.33
N LEU A 276 -7.17 -7.07 23.84
CA LEU A 276 -6.65 -7.78 25.02
C LEU A 276 -6.97 -9.26 24.89
N GLU A 277 -5.98 -10.05 24.54
CA GLU A 277 -5.74 -11.35 25.19
C GLU A 277 -4.31 -11.80 24.94
N LEU A 278 -3.71 -12.36 25.99
CA LEU A 278 -2.36 -12.95 26.13
C LEU A 278 -1.26 -12.03 26.72
N GLU A 279 -1.35 -11.75 28.02
CA GLU A 279 -0.19 -11.86 28.92
C GLU A 279 -0.64 -12.24 30.35
N GLU A 280 -0.47 -13.51 30.71
CA GLU A 280 -0.11 -13.98 32.07
C GLU A 280 0.77 -15.23 31.86
N GLY A 281 1.97 -15.39 32.40
CA GLY A 281 2.78 -14.52 33.24
C GLY A 281 4.18 -15.13 33.39
N CYS A 282 5.16 -14.30 33.71
CA CYS A 282 6.41 -14.76 34.32
C CYS A 282 6.76 -13.80 35.45
N GLY A 283 6.23 -14.09 36.64
CA GLY A 283 6.58 -13.39 37.88
C GLY A 283 7.92 -13.89 38.39
N HIS A 284 8.88 -12.97 38.54
CA HIS A 284 10.13 -13.23 39.24
C HIS A 284 9.96 -13.09 40.75
N ARG A 285 10.58 -14.06 41.42
CA ARG A 285 10.76 -14.25 42.86
C ARG A 285 11.52 -13.06 43.47
N LYS A 286 11.14 -12.66 44.69
CA LYS A 286 12.05 -11.97 45.62
C LYS A 286 12.96 -12.99 46.29
#